data_AF-A0A1Y1X2B8-F1
#
_entry.id   AF-A0A1Y1X2B8-F1
#
_cell.length_a   1.000
_cell.length_b   1.000
_cell.length_c   1.000
_cell.angle_alpha   90.00
_cell.angle_beta   90.00
_cell.angle_gamma   90.00
#
_symmetry.space_group_name_H-M   'P 1'
#
loop_
_entity.id
_entity.type
_entity.pdbx_description
1 polymer ?
#
loop_
_entity_poly.entity_id
_entity_poly.type
_entity_poly.pdbx_seq_one_letter_code
_entity_poly.pdbx_strand_id
1 'polypeptide(L)'
;MHMEYLVQAAKLLQLSKISIEEIGNAAEICYLLNTTQIKKFLSIYQPLEYENPVPTEVIQSINNQNVKNQTDNLLLNIEDNEFNNPTPRLINDYDEVELPPNNDLFLIKCLLEI
;
A
#
# COMPACT_ATOMS: atom_id res chain seq x y z
N MET A 1 3.22 1.87 3.53
CA MET A 1 1.76 1.64 3.37
C MET A 1 1.38 0.75 2.18
N HIS A 2 2.25 0.48 1.19
CA HIS A 2 1.82 -0.22 -0.03
C HIS A 2 1.22 -1.62 0.19
N MET A 3 1.78 -2.42 1.11
CA MET A 3 1.24 -3.76 1.38
C MET A 3 -0.04 -3.77 2.22
N GLU A 4 -0.41 -2.65 2.85
CA GLU A 4 -1.54 -2.65 3.78
C GLU A 4 -2.88 -2.89 3.08
N TYR A 5 -3.04 -2.36 1.86
CA TYR A 5 -4.18 -2.67 0.98
C TYR A 5 -4.32 -4.17 0.71
N LEU A 6 -3.19 -4.84 0.42
CA LEU A 6 -3.17 -6.28 0.15
C LEU A 6 -3.51 -7.09 1.41
N VAL A 7 -2.95 -6.70 2.55
CA VAL A 7 -3.24 -7.34 3.84
C VAL A 7 -4.71 -7.19 4.23
N GLN A 8 -5.31 -6.02 4.03
CA GLN A 8 -6.72 -5.80 4.31
C GLN A 8 -7.62 -6.59 3.34
N ALA A 9 -7.28 -6.65 2.04
CA ALA A 9 -7.99 -7.51 1.10
C ALA A 9 -7.94 -8.99 1.52
N ALA A 10 -6.76 -9.49 1.92
CA ALA A 10 -6.65 -10.86 2.42
C ALA A 10 -7.49 -11.09 3.69
N LYS A 11 -7.51 -10.13 4.62
CA LYS A 11 -8.37 -10.19 5.81
C LYS A 11 -9.86 -10.22 5.46
N LEU A 12 -10.32 -9.37 4.54
CA LEU A 12 -11.72 -9.35 4.09
C LEU A 12 -12.18 -10.74 3.59
N LEU A 13 -11.30 -11.45 2.88
CA LEU A 13 -11.61 -12.79 2.37
C LEU A 13 -11.68 -13.86 3.47
N GLN A 14 -11.02 -13.65 4.61
CA GLN A 14 -11.01 -14.58 5.75
C GLN A 14 -12.13 -14.33 6.77
N LEU A 15 -12.65 -13.10 6.85
CA LEU A 15 -13.72 -12.75 7.78
C LEU A 15 -15.07 -13.36 7.37
N SER A 16 -16.00 -13.50 8.33
CA SER A 16 -17.37 -13.95 8.05
C SER A 16 -18.12 -12.94 7.19
N LYS A 17 -18.91 -13.43 6.24
CA LYS A 17 -19.59 -12.65 5.18
C LYS A 17 -21.06 -13.07 5.01
N ILE A 18 -21.70 -13.55 6.07
CA ILE A 18 -23.02 -14.19 6.01
C ILE A 18 -24.12 -13.19 6.36
N SER A 19 -23.85 -12.25 7.26
CA SER A 19 -24.79 -11.22 7.70
C SER A 19 -24.36 -9.80 7.32
N ILE A 20 -25.33 -8.88 7.34
CA ILE A 20 -25.10 -7.44 7.10
C ILE A 20 -24.21 -6.83 8.20
N GLU A 21 -24.32 -7.33 9.43
CA GLU A 21 -23.52 -6.87 10.56
C GLU A 21 -22.05 -7.33 10.42
N GLU A 22 -21.83 -8.59 10.07
CA GLU A 22 -20.49 -9.14 9.88
C GLU A 22 -19.74 -8.41 8.77
N ILE A 23 -20.41 -8.11 7.66
CA ILE A 23 -19.77 -7.37 6.57
C ILE A 23 -19.52 -5.90 6.94
N GLY A 24 -20.38 -5.28 7.75
CA GLY A 24 -20.14 -3.94 8.30
C GLY A 24 -18.88 -3.90 9.14
N ASN A 25 -18.72 -4.86 10.05
CA ASN A 25 -17.51 -5.00 10.88
C ASN A 25 -16.26 -5.27 10.02
N ALA A 26 -16.38 -6.12 8.99
CA ALA A 26 -15.28 -6.40 8.07
C ALA A 26 -14.86 -5.15 7.27
N ALA A 27 -15.81 -4.31 6.85
CA ALA A 27 -15.55 -3.05 6.16
C ALA A 27 -14.85 -2.03 7.06
N GLU A 28 -15.19 -1.99 8.35
CA GLU A 28 -14.50 -1.13 9.33
C GLU A 28 -13.04 -1.56 9.56
N ILE A 29 -12.78 -2.87 9.65
CA ILE A 29 -11.41 -3.42 9.74
C ILE A 29 -10.63 -3.13 8.47
N CYS A 30 -11.27 -3.24 7.31
CA CYS A 30 -10.67 -3.06 5.99
C CYS A 30 -10.79 -1.62 5.48
N TYR A 31 -10.54 -0.65 6.36
CA TYR A 31 -10.79 0.78 6.14
C TYR A 31 -10.05 1.44 4.95
N LEU A 32 -9.00 0.81 4.42
CA LEU A 32 -8.29 1.31 3.25
C LEU A 32 -9.04 1.00 1.95
N LEU A 33 -9.86 -0.06 1.95
CA LEU A 33 -10.65 -0.45 0.79
C LEU A 33 -11.89 0.43 0.68
N ASN A 34 -12.25 0.81 -0.55
CA ASN A 34 -13.51 1.50 -0.81
C ASN A 34 -14.67 0.52 -1.07
N THR A 35 -15.88 1.05 -1.07
CA THR A 35 -17.13 0.32 -1.34
C THR A 35 -17.07 -0.50 -2.63
N THR A 36 -16.53 0.07 -3.71
CA THR A 36 -16.39 -0.58 -5.02
C THR A 36 -15.46 -1.80 -4.97
N GLN A 37 -14.32 -1.66 -4.28
CA GLN A 37 -13.34 -2.73 -4.09
C GLN A 37 -13.91 -3.86 -3.24
N ILE A 38 -14.54 -3.54 -2.10
CA ILE A 38 -15.16 -4.54 -1.21
C ILE A 38 -16.22 -5.32 -1.98
N LYS A 39 -17.15 -4.63 -2.67
CA LYS A 39 -18.18 -5.28 -3.50
C LYS A 39 -17.57 -6.17 -4.57
N LYS A 40 -16.48 -5.72 -5.22
CA LYS A 40 -15.81 -6.55 -6.23
C LYS A 40 -15.24 -7.83 -5.62
N PHE A 41 -14.56 -7.74 -4.47
CA PHE A 41 -14.02 -8.91 -3.78
C PHE A 41 -15.12 -9.91 -3.38
N LEU A 42 -16.23 -9.42 -2.83
CA LEU A 42 -17.35 -10.29 -2.47
C LEU A 42 -18.00 -10.96 -3.70
N SER A 43 -18.18 -10.23 -4.79
CA SER A 43 -18.80 -10.75 -6.01
C SER A 43 -17.94 -11.79 -6.75
N ILE A 44 -16.62 -11.75 -6.59
CA ILE A 44 -15.71 -12.76 -7.19
C ILE A 44 -15.30 -13.85 -6.20
N TYR A 45 -15.76 -13.76 -4.95
CA TYR A 45 -15.44 -14.76 -3.92
C TYR A 45 -16.02 -16.11 -4.32
N GLN A 46 -15.15 -17.11 -4.36
CA GLN A 46 -15.55 -18.49 -4.61
C GLN A 46 -15.55 -19.23 -3.27
N PRO A 47 -16.73 -19.57 -2.72
CA PRO A 47 -16.81 -20.31 -1.47
C PRO A 47 -16.22 -21.71 -1.64
N LEU A 48 -15.63 -22.22 -0.57
CA LEU A 48 -15.17 -23.60 -0.47
C LEU A 48 -16.37 -24.55 -0.29
N GLU A 49 -16.15 -25.86 -0.41
CA GLU A 49 -17.21 -26.88 -0.37
C GLU A 49 -18.05 -26.88 0.92
N TYR A 50 -17.49 -26.34 2.01
CA TYR A 50 -18.13 -26.23 3.33
C TYR A 50 -18.59 -24.81 3.68
N GLU A 51 -18.50 -23.87 2.74
CA GLU A 51 -18.93 -22.48 2.94
C GLU A 51 -20.19 -22.16 2.14
N ASN A 52 -21.04 -21.32 2.73
CA ASN A 52 -22.17 -20.76 2.00
C ASN A 52 -21.71 -19.62 1.09
N PRO A 53 -22.28 -19.47 -0.12
CA PRO A 53 -22.02 -18.31 -0.96
C PRO A 53 -22.44 -17.01 -0.26
N VAL A 54 -21.75 -15.91 -0.59
CA VAL A 54 -22.08 -14.60 -0.04
C VAL A 54 -23.47 -14.17 -0.57
N PRO A 55 -24.43 -13.86 0.32
CA PRO A 55 -25.76 -13.45 -0.12
C PRO A 55 -25.73 -12.13 -0.90
N THR A 56 -26.54 -12.01 -1.96
CA THR A 56 -26.59 -10.78 -2.76
C THR A 56 -27.02 -9.56 -1.95
N GLU A 57 -27.92 -9.76 -0.98
CA GLU A 57 -28.38 -8.73 -0.04
C GLU A 57 -27.22 -8.17 0.79
N VAL A 58 -26.30 -9.03 1.25
CA VAL A 58 -25.10 -8.62 1.98
C VAL A 58 -24.19 -7.77 1.09
N ILE A 59 -23.99 -8.17 -0.18
CA ILE A 59 -23.18 -7.39 -1.15
C ILE A 59 -23.82 -6.02 -1.42
N GLN A 60 -25.15 -5.95 -1.55
CA GLN A 60 -25.87 -4.70 -1.78
C GLN A 60 -25.83 -3.78 -0.55
N SER A 61 -25.84 -4.35 0.66
CA SER A 61 -25.82 -3.59 1.92
C SER A 61 -24.57 -2.72 2.08
N ILE A 62 -23.46 -3.08 1.41
CA ILE A 62 -22.19 -2.33 1.44
C ILE A 62 -22.37 -0.89 0.94
N ASN A 63 -23.31 -0.62 0.04
CA ASN A 63 -23.59 0.74 -0.42
C ASN A 63 -24.04 1.68 0.72
N ASN A 64 -24.65 1.11 1.77
CA ASN A 64 -25.17 1.86 2.90
C ASN A 64 -24.18 1.89 4.08
N GLN A 65 -23.05 1.18 3.98
CA GLN A 65 -22.03 1.13 5.01
C GLN A 65 -21.16 2.38 4.96
N ASN A 66 -20.78 2.88 6.14
CA ASN A 66 -19.93 4.05 6.24
C ASN A 66 -18.46 3.67 6.06
N VAL A 67 -18.01 3.57 4.81
CA VAL A 67 -16.62 3.25 4.46
C VAL A 67 -15.78 4.52 4.48
N LYS A 68 -14.62 4.49 5.16
CA LYS A 68 -13.72 5.67 5.28
C LYS A 68 -13.18 6.14 3.93
N ASN A 69 -12.86 5.21 3.04
CA ASN A 69 -12.40 5.53 1.69
C ASN A 69 -13.59 5.66 0.73
N GLN A 70 -13.96 6.90 0.43
CA GLN A 70 -15.11 7.24 -0.43
C GLN A 70 -14.76 7.34 -1.93
N THR A 71 -13.55 6.93 -2.33
CA THR A 71 -13.20 6.91 -3.76
C THR A 71 -13.99 5.84 -4.50
N ASP A 72 -14.46 6.14 -5.71
CA ASP A 72 -15.20 5.17 -6.52
C ASP A 72 -14.30 4.28 -7.40
N ASN A 73 -12.98 4.56 -7.43
CA ASN A 73 -12.02 3.85 -8.26
C ASN A 73 -11.82 2.41 -7.79
N LEU A 74 -11.99 1.45 -8.69
CA LEU A 74 -11.75 0.04 -8.37
C LEU A 74 -10.25 -0.26 -8.19
N LEU A 75 -9.42 0.27 -9.09
CA LEU A 75 -7.97 0.04 -9.09
C LEU A 75 -7.25 1.11 -8.27
N LEU A 76 -6.16 0.72 -7.60
CA LEU A 76 -5.28 1.65 -6.91
C LEU A 76 -4.47 2.44 -7.92
N ASN A 77 -4.28 3.74 -7.68
CA ASN A 77 -3.33 4.52 -8.47
C ASN A 77 -1.90 4.23 -7.99
N ILE A 78 -1.09 3.62 -8.84
CA ILE A 78 0.30 3.24 -8.54
C ILE A 78 1.27 4.31 -9.06
N GLU A 79 0.81 5.25 -9.89
CA GLU A 79 1.65 6.20 -10.62
C GLU A 79 2.04 7.43 -9.78
N ASP A 80 1.31 7.73 -8.70
CA ASP A 80 1.58 8.89 -7.83
C ASP A 80 2.72 8.65 -6.81
N ASN A 81 3.72 7.84 -7.17
CA ASN A 81 4.93 7.70 -6.36
C ASN A 81 5.94 8.76 -6.78
N GLU A 82 5.66 10.02 -6.46
CA GLU A 82 6.72 11.03 -6.43
C GLU A 82 7.76 10.54 -5.41
N PHE A 83 8.94 10.15 -5.92
CA PHE A 83 10.04 9.77 -5.07
C PHE A 83 10.47 11.01 -4.30
N ASN A 84 10.07 11.08 -3.03
CA ASN A 84 10.66 12.00 -2.07
C ASN A 84 12.13 11.60 -1.94
N ASN A 85 13.02 12.27 -2.68
CA ASN A 85 14.46 12.08 -2.54
C ASN A 85 14.87 12.74 -1.22
N PRO A 86 15.09 11.97 -0.13
CA PRO A 86 15.41 12.58 1.15
C PRO A 86 16.73 13.32 1.02
N THR A 87 16.87 14.44 1.75
CA THR A 87 18.14 15.17 1.78
C THR A 87 19.25 14.19 2.20
N PRO A 88 20.32 14.04 1.38
CA PRO A 88 21.43 13.17 1.75
C PRO A 88 21.98 13.55 3.12
N ARG A 89 22.32 12.55 3.92
CA ARG A 89 23.04 12.80 5.18
C ARG A 89 24.39 13.42 4.84
N LEU A 90 24.63 14.64 5.30
CA LEU A 90 25.94 15.27 5.22
C LEU A 90 26.89 14.56 6.19
N ILE A 91 27.94 13.95 5.65
CA ILE A 91 29.07 13.41 6.40
C ILE A 91 30.17 14.46 6.27
N ASN A 92 30.65 15.01 7.39
CA ASN A 92 31.65 16.07 7.40
C ASN A 92 33.07 15.52 7.56
N ASP A 93 33.27 14.23 7.34
CA ASP A 93 34.54 13.51 7.58
C ASP A 93 35.51 13.68 6.39
N TYR A 94 35.44 14.82 5.69
CA TYR A 94 36.27 15.11 4.51
C TYR A 94 37.77 15.10 4.83
N ASP A 95 38.13 15.35 6.09
CA ASP A 95 39.51 15.34 6.56
C ASP A 95 40.13 13.93 6.51
N GLU A 96 39.32 12.87 6.47
CA GLU A 96 39.76 11.46 6.42
C GLU A 96 39.65 10.84 5.01
N VAL A 97 39.17 11.61 4.02
CA VAL A 97 38.97 11.11 2.64
C VAL A 97 40.26 11.25 1.83
N GLU A 98 41.01 10.16 1.71
CA GLU A 98 42.15 10.08 0.81
C GLU A 98 41.72 9.83 -0.64
N LEU A 99 42.32 10.55 -1.58
CA LEU A 99 42.11 10.31 -3.01
C LEU A 99 42.73 8.96 -3.41
N PRO A 100 42.00 8.07 -4.10
CA PRO A 100 42.57 6.81 -4.56
C PRO A 100 43.74 7.06 -5.52
N PRO A 101 44.84 6.29 -5.40
CA PRO A 101 46.09 6.55 -6.12
C PRO A 101 45.99 6.40 -7.65
N ASN A 102 44.95 5.72 -8.13
CA ASN A 102 44.73 5.45 -9.56
C ASN A 102 43.78 6.45 -10.23
N ASN A 103 43.48 7.58 -9.59
CA ASN A 103 42.64 8.62 -10.18
C ASN A 103 43.50 9.65 -10.92
N ASP A 104 43.15 9.97 -12.17
CA ASP A 104 43.77 11.02 -13.00
C ASP A 104 43.35 12.45 -12.56
N LEU A 105 43.25 12.70 -11.25
CA LEU A 105 42.88 14.00 -10.67
C LEU A 105 44.12 14.84 -10.34
N PHE A 106 45.10 14.85 -11.26
CA PHE A 106 46.40 15.50 -11.09
C PHE A 106 46.28 16.98 -10.69
N LEU A 107 45.40 17.73 -11.35
CA LEU A 107 45.21 19.16 -11.08
C LEU A 107 44.65 19.43 -9.67
N ILE A 108 43.78 18.56 -9.17
CA ILE A 108 43.22 18.69 -7.82
C ILE A 108 44.31 18.40 -6.78
N LYS A 109 45.15 17.39 -7.03
CA LYS A 109 46.29 17.08 -6.17
C LYS A 109 47.28 18.26 -6.08
N CYS A 110 47.61 18.89 -7.21
CA CYS A 110 48.49 20.07 -7.23
C CYS A 110 47.94 21.27 -6.45
N LEU A 111 46.61 21.42 -6.37
CA LEU A 111 45.96 22.50 -5.62
C LEU A 111 45.92 22.24 -4.10
N LEU A 112 45.97 20.98 -3.68
CA LEU A 112 46.01 20.58 -2.27
C LEU A 112 47.44 20.57 -1.68
N GLU A 113 48.48 20.54 -2.53
CA GLU A 113 49.89 20.52 -2.14
C GLU A 113 50.54 21.93 -2.01
N ILE A 114 49.75 23.02 -2.05
CA ILE A 114 50.19 24.42 -1.79
C ILE A 114 49.81 24.83 -0.37
#